data_AF-W8EG70-F1
#
_entry.id   AF-W8EG70-F1
#
_cell.length_a   1.000
_cell.length_b   1.000
_cell.length_c   1.000
_cell.angle_alpha   90.00
_cell.angle_beta   90.00
_cell.angle_gamma   90.00
#
_symmetry.space_group_name_H-M   'P 1'
#
loop_
_entity.id
_entity.type
_entity.pdbx_description
1 polymer ?
#
loop_
_entity_poly.entity_id
_entity_poly.type
_entity_poly.pdbx_seq_one_letter_code
_entity_poly.pdbx_strand_id
1 'polypeptide(L)'
;SPVWDTALLTNALVEAEGQDHPALQKAGRYLMSRQTKTVGDWIISSPNAEPGGWYFQFANESYPDVEDSAVVIMALAPKRRSRARRTSGTSGALRRGMRWVLAMQGSDGGWGAYDKDNDRVVFNYIPFADHKALLDPSTSDLAGRCLEMLGALGYDKTHPAVGPALAFLQKEQEEDGSWYGRWGVNYIYGTWSVLAGLRAIGEDLSAPYIRRAVSWLESKQNSDGGWGE
;
A
#
# COMPACT_ATOMS: atom_id res chain seq x y z
N SER A 1 2.54 10.53 -12.43
CA SER A 1 3.11 9.56 -11.50
C SER A 1 4.56 9.86 -11.05
N PRO A 2 5.09 11.10 -10.99
CA PRO A 2 6.53 11.27 -10.70
C PRO A 2 6.97 10.76 -9.31
N VAL A 3 6.12 10.84 -8.28
CA VAL A 3 6.45 10.32 -6.95
C VAL A 3 6.34 8.79 -6.95
N TRP A 4 5.21 8.27 -7.42
CA TRP A 4 4.97 6.84 -7.65
C TRP A 4 6.10 6.14 -8.40
N ASP A 5 6.43 6.62 -9.61
CA ASP A 5 7.44 6.03 -10.48
C ASP A 5 8.82 6.08 -9.82
N THR A 6 9.15 7.19 -9.14
CA THR A 6 10.42 7.31 -8.42
C THR A 6 10.49 6.28 -7.28
N ALA A 7 9.41 6.09 -6.53
CA ALA A 7 9.36 5.15 -5.42
C ALA A 7 9.45 3.70 -5.89
N LEU A 8 8.69 3.31 -6.91
CA LEU A 8 8.73 1.97 -7.49
C LEU A 8 10.11 1.64 -8.08
N LEU A 9 10.68 2.54 -8.88
CA LEU A 9 12.02 2.35 -9.46
C LEU A 9 13.09 2.31 -8.37
N THR A 10 12.94 3.06 -7.29
CA THR A 10 13.85 3.00 -6.13
C THR A 10 13.78 1.64 -5.46
N ASN A 11 12.58 1.10 -5.21
CA ASN A 11 12.42 -0.25 -4.64
C ASN A 11 13.02 -1.32 -5.55
N ALA A 12 12.71 -1.29 -6.85
CA ALA A 12 13.24 -2.24 -7.83
C ALA A 12 14.78 -2.20 -7.92
N LEU A 13 15.36 -1.00 -7.99
CA LEU A 13 16.81 -0.83 -8.07
C LEU A 13 17.51 -1.28 -6.77
N VAL A 14 16.90 -1.04 -5.61
CA VAL A 14 17.42 -1.54 -4.33
C VAL A 14 17.41 -3.06 -4.27
N GLU A 15 16.40 -3.72 -4.83
CA GLU A 15 16.33 -5.19 -4.89
C GLU A 15 17.34 -5.78 -5.87
N ALA A 16 17.57 -5.13 -7.02
CA ALA A 16 18.49 -5.60 -8.04
C ALA A 16 19.98 -5.33 -7.70
N GLU A 17 20.30 -4.12 -7.25
CA GLU A 17 21.68 -3.62 -7.17
C GLU A 17 22.13 -3.28 -5.73
N GLY A 18 21.23 -3.39 -4.74
CA GLY A 18 21.49 -2.96 -3.37
C GLY A 18 21.35 -1.45 -3.16
N GLN A 19 21.77 -0.95 -1.99
CA GLN A 19 21.42 0.40 -1.52
C GLN A 19 22.45 1.49 -1.86
N ASP A 20 23.63 1.13 -2.33
CA ASP A 20 24.77 2.05 -2.41
C ASP A 20 24.84 2.84 -3.73
N HIS A 21 23.90 2.61 -4.65
CA HIS A 21 23.89 3.29 -5.94
C HIS A 21 23.63 4.81 -5.77
N PRO A 22 24.45 5.71 -6.35
CA PRO A 22 24.32 7.17 -6.16
C PRO A 22 22.96 7.74 -6.56
N ALA A 23 22.30 7.15 -7.56
CA ALA A 23 20.95 7.56 -7.96
C ALA A 23 19.91 7.38 -6.85
N LEU A 24 20.07 6.37 -5.98
CA LEU A 24 19.18 6.12 -4.85
C LEU A 24 19.26 7.23 -3.80
N GLN A 25 20.44 7.81 -3.59
CA GLN A 25 20.58 8.97 -2.69
C GLN A 25 19.84 10.20 -3.23
N LYS A 26 19.89 10.42 -4.56
CA LYS A 26 19.16 11.51 -5.21
C LYS A 26 17.65 11.27 -5.16
N ALA A 27 17.20 10.05 -5.43
CA ALA A 27 15.80 9.64 -5.33
C ALA A 27 15.28 9.80 -3.90
N GLY A 28 16.02 9.31 -2.90
CA GLY A 28 15.65 9.45 -1.49
C GLY A 28 15.52 10.92 -1.05
N ARG A 29 16.45 11.80 -1.46
CA ARG A 29 16.33 13.25 -1.21
C ARG A 29 15.10 13.85 -1.89
N TYR A 30 14.81 13.46 -3.13
CA TYR A 30 13.62 13.91 -3.84
C TYR A 30 12.35 13.47 -3.12
N LEU A 31 12.20 12.19 -2.79
CA LEU A 31 11.03 11.66 -2.08
C LEU A 31 10.84 12.35 -0.72
N MET A 32 11.91 12.52 0.06
CA MET A 32 11.87 13.25 1.34
C MET A 32 11.40 14.70 1.18
N SER A 33 11.75 15.36 0.07
CA SER A 33 11.30 16.74 -0.22
C SER A 33 9.81 16.84 -0.56
N ARG A 34 9.15 15.73 -0.87
CA ARG A 34 7.74 15.65 -1.28
C ARG A 34 6.78 15.25 -0.16
N GLN A 35 7.29 14.97 1.05
CA GLN A 35 6.43 14.64 2.19
C GLN A 35 5.53 15.84 2.52
N THR A 36 4.22 15.60 2.63
CA THR A 36 3.24 16.66 2.91
C THR A 36 3.46 17.26 4.29
N LYS A 37 3.23 18.58 4.38
CA LYS A 37 3.30 19.33 5.63
C LYS A 37 2.00 20.05 5.95
N THR A 38 1.10 20.16 4.97
CA THR A 38 -0.21 20.78 5.13
C THR A 38 -1.31 19.75 5.35
N VAL A 39 -2.39 20.20 5.96
CA VAL A 39 -3.62 19.43 6.11
C VAL A 39 -4.38 19.42 4.77
N GLY A 40 -4.92 18.25 4.41
CA GLY A 40 -5.78 18.05 3.24
C GLY A 40 -7.22 17.71 3.62
N ASP A 41 -8.05 17.36 2.64
CA ASP A 41 -9.47 17.05 2.86
C ASP A 41 -9.67 15.80 3.75
N TRP A 42 -8.68 14.90 3.75
CA TRP A 42 -8.63 13.70 4.62
C TRP A 42 -8.80 14.00 6.12
N ILE A 43 -8.63 15.26 6.56
CA ILE A 43 -8.89 15.65 7.95
C ILE A 43 -10.37 15.50 8.34
N ILE A 44 -11.28 15.56 7.35
CA ILE A 44 -12.71 15.41 7.59
C ILE A 44 -13.01 13.99 8.07
N SER A 45 -12.43 12.98 7.43
CA SER A 45 -12.59 11.57 7.82
C SER A 45 -11.66 11.18 8.98
N SER A 46 -10.51 11.86 9.13
CA SER A 46 -9.51 11.56 10.18
C SER A 46 -9.04 12.82 10.95
N PRO A 47 -9.88 13.39 11.84
CA PRO A 47 -9.65 14.72 12.43
C PRO A 47 -8.44 14.86 13.35
N ASN A 48 -7.90 13.74 13.84
CA ASN A 48 -6.75 13.71 14.74
C ASN A 48 -5.44 13.34 14.01
N ALA A 49 -5.50 13.12 12.69
CA ALA A 49 -4.32 12.77 11.91
C ALA A 49 -3.43 14.00 11.69
N GLU A 50 -2.11 13.77 11.73
CA GLU A 50 -1.11 14.80 11.42
C GLU A 50 -0.62 14.61 9.97
N PRO A 51 -0.29 15.69 9.23
CA PRO A 51 0.30 15.57 7.90
C PRO A 51 1.57 14.72 7.87
N GLY A 52 1.76 13.98 6.78
CA GLY A 52 2.92 13.11 6.65
C GLY A 52 2.91 12.15 5.46
N GLY A 53 1.82 12.08 4.70
CA GLY A 53 1.74 11.29 3.47
C GLY A 53 2.56 11.87 2.31
N TRP A 54 2.41 11.21 1.16
CA TRP A 54 2.93 11.60 -0.15
C TRP A 54 1.80 11.56 -1.17
N TYR A 55 1.96 12.28 -2.27
CA TYR A 55 1.00 12.38 -3.37
C TYR A 55 1.62 11.88 -4.67
N PHE A 56 0.79 11.38 -5.57
CA PHE A 56 1.17 10.89 -6.90
C PHE A 56 1.91 11.89 -7.82
N GLN A 57 1.52 13.18 -7.79
CA GLN A 57 1.98 14.23 -8.72
C GLN A 57 3.28 14.93 -8.29
N PHE A 58 3.69 16.00 -8.99
CA PHE A 58 4.85 16.83 -8.59
C PHE A 58 4.58 17.70 -7.36
N ALA A 59 3.36 18.19 -7.23
CA ALA A 59 2.91 19.04 -6.13
C ALA A 59 1.39 18.87 -5.97
N ASN A 60 0.97 18.27 -4.87
CA ASN A 60 -0.45 18.09 -4.55
C ASN A 60 -0.64 17.87 -3.03
N GLU A 61 -0.10 18.77 -2.21
CA GLU A 61 -0.04 18.55 -0.74
C GLU A 61 -1.40 18.39 -0.06
N SER A 62 -2.49 18.86 -0.68
CA SER A 62 -3.86 18.70 -0.17
C SER A 62 -4.45 17.30 -0.39
N TYR A 63 -3.88 16.50 -1.31
CA TYR A 63 -4.38 15.17 -1.66
C TYR A 63 -3.24 14.15 -1.67
N PRO A 64 -2.58 13.91 -0.53
CA PRO A 64 -1.76 12.71 -0.38
C PRO A 64 -2.63 11.47 -0.46
N ASP A 65 -2.06 10.39 -0.97
CA ASP A 65 -2.73 9.10 -1.10
C ASP A 65 -1.95 7.99 -0.36
N VAL A 66 -2.69 6.97 0.03
CA VAL A 66 -2.22 5.85 0.85
C VAL A 66 -1.20 5.00 0.09
N GLU A 67 -1.42 4.76 -1.20
CA GLU A 67 -0.55 3.87 -1.99
C GLU A 67 0.83 4.50 -2.21
N ASP A 68 0.90 5.74 -2.69
CA ASP A 68 2.15 6.51 -2.84
C ASP A 68 2.88 6.62 -1.50
N SER A 69 2.16 6.94 -0.43
CA SER A 69 2.74 7.02 0.91
C SER A 69 3.41 5.70 1.32
N ALA A 70 2.72 4.58 1.11
CA ALA A 70 3.23 3.26 1.44
C ALA A 70 4.46 2.89 0.60
N VAL A 71 4.45 3.08 -0.71
CA VAL A 71 5.62 2.75 -1.56
C VAL A 71 6.83 3.65 -1.32
N VAL A 72 6.60 4.93 -1.02
CA VAL A 72 7.68 5.86 -0.64
C VAL A 72 8.30 5.45 0.69
N ILE A 73 7.49 5.08 1.67
CA ILE A 73 7.97 4.56 2.96
C ILE A 73 8.82 3.32 2.73
N MET A 74 8.40 2.38 1.88
CA MET A 74 9.17 1.18 1.55
C MET A 74 10.50 1.50 0.85
N ALA A 75 10.51 2.49 -0.05
CA ALA A 75 11.70 2.93 -0.76
C ALA A 75 12.72 3.59 0.17
N LEU A 76 12.25 4.30 1.20
CA LEU A 76 13.07 5.00 2.18
C LEU A 76 13.43 4.13 3.41
N ALA A 77 12.78 2.98 3.58
CA ALA A 77 13.01 2.09 4.72
C ALA A 77 14.42 1.47 4.70
N PRO A 78 15.12 1.41 5.84
CA PRO A 78 16.41 0.71 5.93
C PRO A 78 16.24 -0.79 5.64
N LYS A 79 16.97 -1.35 4.68
CA LYS A 79 16.87 -2.79 4.36
C LYS A 79 17.77 -3.60 5.31
N ARG A 80 17.36 -4.84 5.58
CA ARG A 80 17.84 -5.74 6.66
C ARG A 80 19.36 -6.02 6.73
N ARG A 81 20.19 -5.67 5.74
CA ARG A 81 21.65 -5.91 5.78
C ARG A 81 22.40 -5.09 6.83
N SER A 82 21.78 -4.08 7.45
CA SER A 82 22.38 -3.28 8.52
C SER A 82 21.85 -3.62 9.93
N ARG A 83 21.51 -4.88 10.20
CA ARG A 83 21.01 -5.34 11.53
C ARG A 83 22.00 -5.03 12.68
N ALA A 84 23.28 -4.80 12.37
CA ALA A 84 24.31 -4.37 13.33
C ALA A 84 24.26 -2.87 13.71
N ARG A 85 23.48 -2.04 13.01
CA ARG A 85 23.37 -0.59 13.27
C ARG A 85 21.96 -0.16 13.65
N ARG A 86 21.24 -1.02 14.37
CA ARG A 86 19.91 -0.72 14.89
C ARG A 86 20.01 0.18 16.14
N THR A 87 20.53 1.39 15.95
CA THR A 87 20.38 2.50 16.89
C THR A 87 19.14 3.30 16.48
N SER A 88 18.02 3.04 17.16
CA SER A 88 16.98 4.02 17.55
C SER A 88 16.43 5.07 16.54
N GLY A 89 16.62 4.92 15.23
CA GLY A 89 16.37 6.00 14.28
C GLY A 89 15.64 5.61 13.01
N THR A 90 14.39 5.12 13.09
CA THR A 90 13.45 5.39 11.98
C THR A 90 13.50 6.90 11.75
N SER A 91 13.74 7.37 10.52
CA SER A 91 13.78 8.82 10.28
C SER A 91 12.44 9.43 10.73
N GLY A 92 12.44 10.66 11.25
CA GLY A 92 11.19 11.30 11.70
C GLY A 92 10.13 11.37 10.60
N ALA A 93 10.55 11.42 9.34
CA ALA A 93 9.67 11.36 8.18
C ALA A 93 8.96 10.01 8.02
N LEU A 94 9.68 8.89 8.11
CA LEU A 94 9.07 7.55 8.03
C LEU A 94 8.02 7.33 9.12
N ARG A 95 8.28 7.80 10.36
CA ARG A 95 7.30 7.74 11.45
C ARG A 95 6.05 8.57 11.17
N ARG A 96 6.21 9.81 10.67
CA ARG A 96 5.05 10.66 10.32
C ARG A 96 4.23 10.04 9.19
N GLY A 97 4.90 9.54 8.15
CA GLY A 97 4.26 8.85 7.04
C GLY A 97 3.45 7.63 7.47
N MET A 98 4.08 6.74 8.23
CA MET A 98 3.40 5.57 8.76
C MET A 98 2.21 5.96 9.63
N ARG A 99 2.35 6.96 10.51
CA ARG A 99 1.23 7.45 11.33
C ARG A 99 0.08 7.99 10.50
N TRP A 100 0.38 8.71 9.41
CA TRP A 100 -0.64 9.21 8.49
C TRP A 100 -1.36 8.04 7.79
N VAL A 101 -0.63 7.09 7.21
CA VAL A 101 -1.22 5.89 6.56
C VAL A 101 -2.09 5.10 7.55
N LEU A 102 -1.62 4.87 8.77
CA LEU A 102 -2.40 4.15 9.79
C LEU A 102 -3.66 4.91 10.22
N ALA A 103 -3.63 6.25 10.22
CA ALA A 103 -4.80 7.05 10.54
C ALA A 103 -5.88 7.02 9.45
N MET A 104 -5.51 6.60 8.23
CA MET A 104 -6.41 6.35 7.09
C MET A 104 -6.94 4.91 7.05
N GLN A 105 -6.63 4.06 8.03
CA GLN A 105 -7.27 2.73 8.09
C GLN A 105 -8.77 2.90 8.37
N GLY A 106 -9.59 2.27 7.54
CA GLY A 106 -11.04 2.25 7.67
C GLY A 106 -11.51 1.39 8.84
N SER A 107 -12.76 1.61 9.24
CA SER A 107 -13.46 0.83 10.25
C SER A 107 -13.69 -0.64 9.85
N ASP A 108 -13.65 -0.94 8.55
CA ASP A 108 -13.70 -2.29 7.99
C ASP A 108 -12.34 -3.02 8.00
N GLY A 109 -11.27 -2.32 8.41
CA GLY A 109 -9.91 -2.84 8.49
C GLY A 109 -9.06 -2.63 7.22
N GLY A 110 -9.65 -2.16 6.12
CA GLY A 110 -8.95 -1.87 4.87
C GLY A 110 -8.51 -0.41 4.75
N TRP A 111 -8.10 -0.03 3.54
CA TRP A 111 -7.72 1.34 3.19
C TRP A 111 -8.30 1.74 1.83
N GLY A 112 -8.92 2.93 1.79
CA GLY A 112 -9.15 3.67 0.55
C GLY A 112 -7.88 4.41 0.11
N ALA A 113 -7.93 5.04 -1.06
CA ALA A 113 -6.78 5.74 -1.63
C ALA A 113 -6.47 7.07 -0.94
N TYR A 114 -7.48 7.86 -0.59
CA TYR A 114 -7.33 9.22 -0.05
C TYR A 114 -8.02 9.40 1.30
N ASP A 115 -9.17 8.75 1.48
CA ASP A 115 -10.02 8.90 2.65
C ASP A 115 -10.33 7.55 3.30
N LYS A 116 -10.59 7.57 4.60
CA LYS A 116 -11.15 6.41 5.30
C LYS A 116 -12.66 6.49 5.39
N ASP A 117 -13.32 5.33 5.40
CA ASP A 117 -14.78 5.21 5.54
C ASP A 117 -15.57 6.04 4.50
N ASN A 118 -15.00 6.24 3.31
CA ASN A 118 -15.66 6.87 2.17
C ASN A 118 -16.41 5.80 1.36
N ASP A 119 -17.36 5.13 2.00
CA ASP A 119 -17.96 3.87 1.53
C ASP A 119 -19.49 3.90 1.42
N ARG A 120 -20.07 5.11 1.48
CA ARG A 120 -21.53 5.30 1.46
C ARG A 120 -22.12 5.06 0.07
N VAL A 121 -22.24 3.78 -0.30
CA VAL A 121 -22.73 3.27 -1.60
C VAL A 121 -24.04 3.88 -2.07
N VAL A 122 -24.86 4.41 -1.15
CA VAL A 122 -26.10 5.12 -1.49
C VAL A 122 -25.87 6.27 -2.48
N PHE A 123 -24.72 6.93 -2.42
CA PHE A 123 -24.39 8.03 -3.33
C PHE A 123 -24.09 7.58 -4.76
N ASN A 124 -23.90 6.28 -5.01
CA ASN A 124 -23.78 5.75 -6.36
C ASN A 124 -25.14 5.51 -7.05
N TYR A 125 -26.28 5.82 -6.42
CA TYR A 125 -27.62 5.66 -7.01
C TYR A 125 -28.25 6.95 -7.53
N ILE A 126 -27.54 8.08 -7.49
CA ILE A 126 -28.02 9.34 -8.09
C ILE A 126 -27.73 9.37 -9.59
N PRO A 127 -28.50 10.10 -10.43
CA PRO A 127 -28.28 10.17 -11.87
C PRO A 127 -26.89 10.66 -12.29
N PHE A 128 -26.21 11.43 -11.43
CA PHE A 128 -24.85 11.92 -11.66
C PHE A 128 -23.77 10.83 -11.52
N ALA A 129 -24.07 9.71 -10.86
CA ALA A 129 -23.11 8.68 -10.48
C ALA A 129 -23.08 7.48 -11.44
N ASP A 130 -23.25 7.71 -12.73
CA ASP A 130 -23.36 6.66 -13.76
C ASP A 130 -22.13 5.73 -13.82
N HIS A 131 -20.94 6.24 -13.50
CA HIS A 131 -19.69 5.45 -13.43
C HIS A 131 -19.45 4.76 -12.07
N LYS A 132 -20.31 4.97 -11.07
CA LYS A 132 -20.20 4.41 -9.70
C LYS A 132 -18.84 4.63 -9.01
N ALA A 133 -18.14 5.70 -9.38
CA ALA A 133 -16.79 6.02 -8.91
C ALA A 133 -16.76 7.28 -8.04
N LEU A 134 -17.88 7.63 -7.38
CA LEU A 134 -17.96 8.80 -6.50
C LEU A 134 -17.35 8.59 -5.12
N LEU A 135 -16.96 7.36 -4.82
CA LEU A 135 -16.54 6.90 -3.50
C LEU A 135 -15.13 6.35 -3.53
N ASP A 136 -14.52 6.31 -2.36
CA ASP A 136 -13.19 5.76 -2.11
C ASP A 136 -13.26 4.68 -1.02
N PRO A 137 -13.92 3.53 -1.30
CA PRO A 137 -14.00 2.44 -0.34
C PRO A 137 -12.65 1.76 -0.18
N SER A 138 -12.50 0.99 0.90
CA SER A 138 -11.35 0.12 1.09
C SER A 138 -11.19 -0.88 -0.06
N THR A 139 -9.95 -1.18 -0.42
CA THR A 139 -9.62 -2.09 -1.53
C THR A 139 -8.51 -3.08 -1.17
N SER A 140 -8.56 -4.28 -1.77
CA SER A 140 -7.66 -5.39 -1.44
C SER A 140 -6.20 -5.11 -1.82
N ASP A 141 -5.98 -4.47 -2.97
CA ASP A 141 -4.65 -4.05 -3.42
C ASP A 141 -3.99 -3.04 -2.46
N LEU A 142 -4.74 -2.06 -1.96
CA LEU A 142 -4.23 -1.10 -0.97
C LEU A 142 -4.00 -1.73 0.41
N ALA A 143 -4.91 -2.59 0.87
CA ALA A 143 -4.71 -3.32 2.12
C ALA A 143 -3.43 -4.19 2.05
N GLY A 144 -3.22 -4.91 0.95
CA GLY A 144 -1.97 -5.64 0.69
C GLY A 144 -0.73 -4.75 0.73
N ARG A 145 -0.80 -3.59 0.06
CA ARG A 145 0.29 -2.60 0.04
C ARG A 145 0.64 -2.05 1.42
N CYS A 146 -0.37 -1.74 2.24
CA CYS A 146 -0.19 -1.25 3.61
C CYS A 146 0.46 -2.33 4.50
N LEU A 147 0.08 -3.60 4.34
CA LEU A 147 0.76 -4.71 5.01
C LEU A 147 2.22 -4.82 4.57
N GLU A 148 2.50 -4.70 3.27
CA GLU A 148 3.87 -4.73 2.75
C GLU A 148 4.73 -3.62 3.35
N MET A 149 4.19 -2.40 3.44
CA MET A 149 4.83 -1.26 4.10
C MET A 149 5.17 -1.55 5.56
N LEU A 150 4.23 -2.13 6.32
CA LEU A 150 4.47 -2.51 7.72
C LEU A 150 5.61 -3.53 7.83
N GLY A 151 5.62 -4.55 6.97
CA GLY A 151 6.70 -5.54 6.90
C GLY A 151 8.05 -4.92 6.55
N ALA A 152 8.09 -3.97 5.60
CA ALA A 152 9.30 -3.24 5.23
C ALA A 152 9.87 -2.39 6.37
N LEU A 153 9.01 -1.87 7.26
CA LEU A 153 9.40 -1.17 8.48
C LEU A 153 9.79 -2.11 9.63
N GLY A 154 9.66 -3.42 9.43
CA GLY A 154 10.04 -4.46 10.39
C GLY A 154 8.96 -4.84 11.40
N TYR A 155 7.70 -4.46 11.14
CA TYR A 155 6.55 -4.99 11.87
C TYR A 155 6.14 -6.35 11.33
N ASP A 156 5.35 -7.08 12.12
CA ASP A 156 4.82 -8.39 11.76
C ASP A 156 3.32 -8.45 12.06
N LYS A 157 2.73 -9.64 11.93
CA LYS A 157 1.31 -9.91 12.17
C LYS A 157 0.78 -9.52 13.55
N THR A 158 1.65 -9.24 14.53
CA THR A 158 1.23 -8.78 15.86
C THR A 158 0.92 -7.28 15.92
N HIS A 159 1.25 -6.52 14.87
CA HIS A 159 0.92 -5.09 14.82
C HIS A 159 -0.61 -4.90 14.82
N PRO A 160 -1.16 -3.95 15.62
CA PRO A 160 -2.62 -3.82 15.81
C PRO A 160 -3.43 -3.62 14.53
N ALA A 161 -2.85 -2.97 13.52
CA ALA A 161 -3.50 -2.75 12.23
C ALA A 161 -3.63 -4.02 11.36
N VAL A 162 -2.82 -5.05 11.61
CA VAL A 162 -2.74 -6.23 10.73
C VAL A 162 -3.93 -7.15 10.92
N GLY A 163 -4.38 -7.40 12.15
CA GLY A 163 -5.54 -8.27 12.41
C GLY A 163 -6.80 -7.84 11.64
N PRO A 164 -7.25 -6.58 11.76
CA PRO A 164 -8.36 -6.06 10.98
C PRO A 164 -8.14 -6.15 9.46
N ALA A 165 -6.93 -5.85 8.97
CA ALA A 165 -6.59 -5.94 7.55
C ALA A 165 -6.67 -7.39 7.02
N LEU A 166 -6.23 -8.38 7.80
CA LEU A 166 -6.36 -9.79 7.45
C LEU A 166 -7.83 -10.23 7.38
N ALA A 167 -8.68 -9.73 8.29
CA ALA A 167 -10.10 -10.02 8.27
C ALA A 167 -10.78 -9.39 7.03
N PHE A 168 -10.42 -8.14 6.70
CA PHE A 168 -10.86 -7.47 5.48
C PHE A 168 -10.48 -8.28 4.23
N LEU A 169 -9.20 -8.65 4.08
CA LEU A 169 -8.71 -9.40 2.92
C LEU A 169 -9.37 -10.78 2.78
N GLN A 170 -9.60 -11.50 3.87
CA GLN A 170 -10.29 -12.79 3.81
C GLN A 170 -11.76 -12.65 3.39
N LYS A 171 -12.40 -11.54 3.75
CA LYS A 171 -13.78 -11.25 3.35
C LYS A 171 -13.89 -10.87 1.87
N GLU A 172 -12.93 -10.09 1.37
CA GLU A 172 -12.92 -9.59 -0.01
C GLU A 172 -12.33 -10.59 -1.03
N GLN A 173 -11.87 -11.77 -0.58
CA GLN A 173 -11.33 -12.78 -1.49
C GLN A 173 -12.45 -13.38 -2.35
N GLU A 174 -12.22 -13.46 -3.65
CA GLU A 174 -13.12 -14.12 -4.60
C GLU A 174 -13.19 -15.64 -4.35
N GLU A 175 -14.26 -16.27 -4.82
CA GLU A 175 -14.45 -17.73 -4.66
C GLU A 175 -13.32 -18.55 -5.30
N ASP A 176 -12.73 -18.05 -6.40
CA ASP A 176 -11.61 -18.67 -7.09
C ASP A 176 -10.25 -18.45 -6.41
N GLY A 177 -10.22 -17.63 -5.35
CA GLY A 177 -9.03 -17.32 -4.56
C GLY A 177 -8.32 -16.03 -4.94
N SER A 178 -8.72 -15.35 -6.01
CA SER A 178 -8.13 -14.07 -6.42
C SER A 178 -8.61 -12.90 -5.57
N TRP A 179 -7.96 -11.75 -5.73
CA TRP A 179 -8.43 -10.46 -5.23
C TRP A 179 -8.52 -9.45 -6.36
N TYR A 180 -9.60 -8.68 -6.37
CA TYR A 180 -9.79 -7.57 -7.29
C TYR A 180 -8.71 -6.49 -7.11
N GLY A 181 -8.10 -6.05 -8.21
CA GLY A 181 -7.20 -4.90 -8.26
C GLY A 181 -7.95 -3.67 -8.75
N ARG A 182 -8.14 -2.68 -7.88
CA ARG A 182 -8.87 -1.46 -8.22
C ARG A 182 -8.03 -0.52 -9.08
N TRP A 183 -6.73 -0.44 -8.81
CA TRP A 183 -5.83 0.57 -9.39
C TRP A 183 -4.83 0.03 -10.40
N GLY A 184 -4.73 -1.29 -10.54
CA GLY A 184 -4.01 -1.96 -11.61
C GLY A 184 -4.89 -3.03 -12.25
N VAL A 185 -4.62 -3.37 -13.52
CA VAL A 185 -5.41 -4.36 -14.26
C VAL A 185 -4.91 -5.77 -13.94
N ASN A 186 -5.73 -6.68 -13.41
CA ASN A 186 -6.90 -6.48 -12.56
C ASN A 186 -6.80 -7.49 -11.40
N TYR A 187 -7.24 -8.74 -11.57
CA TYR A 187 -7.10 -9.77 -10.54
C TYR A 187 -5.64 -10.20 -10.31
N ILE A 188 -4.80 -10.17 -11.35
CA ILE A 188 -3.36 -10.46 -11.20
C ILE A 188 -2.69 -9.40 -10.32
N TYR A 189 -3.03 -8.13 -10.55
CA TYR A 189 -2.50 -7.00 -9.76
C TYR A 189 -2.94 -7.07 -8.31
N GLY A 190 -4.23 -7.23 -8.05
CA GLY A 190 -4.78 -7.34 -6.70
C GLY A 190 -4.19 -8.51 -5.93
N THR A 191 -4.17 -9.70 -6.56
CA THR A 191 -3.63 -10.92 -5.94
C THR A 191 -2.13 -10.79 -5.63
N TRP A 192 -1.33 -10.20 -6.52
CA TRP A 192 0.09 -9.93 -6.26
C TRP A 192 0.28 -9.03 -5.04
N SER A 193 -0.42 -7.89 -4.99
CA SER A 193 -0.27 -6.91 -3.90
C SER A 193 -0.60 -7.55 -2.55
N VAL A 194 -1.70 -8.31 -2.49
CA VAL A 194 -2.11 -9.02 -1.27
C VAL A 194 -1.06 -10.05 -0.85
N LEU A 195 -0.64 -10.94 -1.76
CA LEU A 195 0.35 -11.97 -1.43
C LEU A 195 1.70 -11.38 -1.00
N ALA A 196 2.14 -10.28 -1.60
CA ALA A 196 3.34 -9.57 -1.21
C ALA A 196 3.22 -9.03 0.23
N GLY A 197 2.10 -8.39 0.56
CA GLY A 197 1.78 -7.90 1.90
C GLY A 197 1.76 -9.00 2.95
N LEU A 198 1.01 -10.09 2.71
CA LEU A 198 0.89 -11.23 3.62
C LEU A 198 2.25 -11.86 3.94
N ARG A 199 3.09 -12.03 2.90
CA ARG A 199 4.48 -12.50 3.08
C ARG A 199 5.30 -11.53 3.93
N ALA A 200 5.19 -10.23 3.67
CA ALA A 200 6.00 -9.22 4.34
C ALA A 200 5.72 -9.13 5.86
N ILE A 201 4.46 -9.30 6.27
CA ILE A 201 4.07 -9.29 7.70
C ILE A 201 4.24 -10.65 8.40
N GLY A 202 4.71 -11.67 7.68
CA GLY A 202 4.99 -12.99 8.25
C GLY A 202 3.74 -13.84 8.52
N GLU A 203 2.74 -13.75 7.65
CA GLU A 203 1.56 -14.62 7.70
C GLU A 203 1.94 -16.06 7.35
N ASP A 204 1.16 -17.02 7.84
CA ASP A 204 1.35 -18.42 7.48
C ASP A 204 0.99 -18.65 6.01
N LEU A 205 2.00 -18.75 5.15
CA LEU A 205 1.85 -18.97 3.72
C LEU A 205 1.24 -20.34 3.36
N SER A 206 1.10 -21.25 4.33
CA SER A 206 0.37 -22.50 4.17
C SER A 206 -1.13 -22.38 4.41
N ALA A 207 -1.61 -21.22 4.89
CA ALA A 207 -3.02 -20.98 5.16
C ALA A 207 -3.88 -21.24 3.90
N PRO A 208 -5.06 -21.89 4.03
CA PRO A 208 -5.87 -22.29 2.88
C PRO A 208 -6.21 -21.15 1.91
N TYR A 209 -6.51 -19.95 2.41
CA TYR A 209 -6.87 -18.81 1.58
C TYR A 209 -5.70 -18.30 0.72
N ILE A 210 -4.48 -18.33 1.26
CA ILE A 210 -3.26 -18.01 0.52
C ILE A 210 -2.98 -19.09 -0.52
N ARG A 211 -3.13 -20.37 -0.16
CA ARG A 211 -2.91 -21.47 -1.09
C ARG A 211 -3.88 -21.46 -2.27
N ARG A 212 -5.15 -21.09 -2.05
CA ARG A 212 -6.11 -20.88 -3.16
C ARG A 212 -5.64 -19.79 -4.13
N ALA A 213 -5.20 -18.65 -3.61
CA ALA A 213 -4.69 -17.54 -4.43
C ALA A 213 -3.45 -17.94 -5.26
N VAL A 214 -2.54 -18.70 -4.66
CA VAL A 214 -1.36 -19.25 -5.36
C VAL A 214 -1.79 -20.21 -6.47
N SER A 215 -2.68 -21.17 -6.16
CA SER A 215 -3.21 -22.09 -7.17
C SER A 215 -3.93 -21.38 -8.31
N TRP A 216 -4.67 -20.30 -7.98
CA TRP A 216 -5.31 -19.46 -8.98
C TRP A 216 -4.28 -18.81 -9.91
N LEU A 217 -3.24 -18.16 -9.36
CA LEU A 217 -2.17 -17.56 -10.17
C LEU A 217 -1.51 -18.59 -11.07
N GLU A 218 -1.13 -19.76 -10.55
CA GLU A 218 -0.54 -20.86 -11.32
C GLU A 218 -1.48 -21.30 -12.47
N SER A 219 -2.79 -21.36 -12.23
CA SER A 219 -3.78 -21.73 -13.26
C SER A 219 -3.95 -20.69 -14.36
N LYS A 220 -3.52 -19.44 -14.15
CA LYS A 220 -3.57 -18.34 -15.14
C LYS A 220 -2.28 -18.18 -15.93
N GLN A 221 -1.29 -19.05 -15.74
CA GLN A 221 -0.04 -18.99 -16.50
C GLN A 221 -0.30 -19.30 -17.98
N ASN A 222 0.20 -18.43 -18.85
CA ASN A 222 0.19 -18.63 -20.29
C ASN A 222 1.20 -19.70 -20.72
N SER A 223 1.00 -20.28 -21.90
CA SER A 223 1.89 -21.33 -22.44
C SER A 223 3.34 -20.88 -22.67
N ASP A 224 3.60 -19.58 -22.75
CA ASP A 224 4.93 -18.97 -22.86
C ASP A 224 5.61 -18.75 -21.48
N GLY A 225 4.93 -19.11 -20.39
CA GLY A 225 5.39 -18.94 -19.02
C GLY A 225 5.02 -17.59 -18.39
N GLY A 226 4.42 -16.67 -19.14
CA GLY A 226 3.97 -15.36 -18.67
C GLY A 226 2.54 -15.34 -18.15
N TRP A 227 2.04 -14.12 -17.91
CA TRP A 227 0.68 -13.83 -17.48
C TRP A 227 0.16 -12.59 -18.22
N GLY A 228 -1.15 -12.50 -18.42
CA GLY A 228 -1.79 -11.33 -19.03
C GLY A 228 -3.27 -11.26 -18.69
N GLU A 229 -3.78 -10.04 -18.56
CA GLU A 229 -5.18 -9.71 -18.27
C GLU A 229 -5.58 -8.45 -19.03
#